data_AF-A0A1F8PRP2-F1
#
_entry.id   AF-A0A1F8PRP2-F1
#
_cell.length_a   1.000
_cell.length_b   1.000
_cell.length_c   1.000
_cell.angle_alpha   90.00
_cell.angle_beta   90.00
_cell.angle_gamma   90.00
#
_symmetry.space_group_name_H-M   'P 1'
#
loop_
_entity.id
_entity.type
_entity.pdbx_description
1 polymer ?
#
loop_
_entity_poly.entity_id
_entity_poly.type
_entity_poly.pdbx_seq_one_letter_code
_entity_poly.pdbx_strand_id
1 'polypeptide(L)'
;MNYAKQFRIKTGSKVDLGKVNAGFHGEYEDEEAAKGELDMYTQRLSELQDMMYAENRHSLLIVLQAMDGGGKDGIIQHVMEAFNPQGCNVVGFKVPTSEELAHDFLWRIHKVTPRKGNITVFNRSHYEDVLVVRVHSLVPKEVWSKRYNEINNFERGLTNSGTTTVKFFLHIDKQEQLERFGDRLNEPGKQWKISEADYTERELWDDYQQAYADAIGKCSF
;
A
#
# COMPACT_ATOMS: atom_id res chain seq x y z
N MET A 1 6.81 13.91 16.98
CA MET A 1 5.45 14.21 16.44
C MET A 1 4.61 12.92 16.40
N ASN A 2 3.27 12.95 16.52
CA ASN A 2 2.46 11.72 16.38
C ASN A 2 1.88 11.64 14.96
N TYR A 3 2.66 11.09 14.03
CA TYR A 3 2.29 10.96 12.62
C TYR A 3 1.05 10.10 12.39
N ALA A 4 0.83 9.07 13.23
CA ALA A 4 -0.39 8.27 13.16
C ALA A 4 -1.63 9.14 13.43
N LYS A 5 -1.59 10.07 14.39
CA LYS A 5 -2.70 10.98 14.67
C LYS A 5 -2.93 11.98 13.53
N GLN A 6 -1.87 12.39 12.83
CA GLN A 6 -1.91 13.36 11.75
C GLN A 6 -2.43 12.76 10.45
N PHE A 7 -1.92 11.60 10.05
CA PHE A 7 -2.19 11.00 8.74
C PHE A 7 -3.30 9.95 8.74
N ARG A 8 -3.73 9.47 9.91
CA ARG A 8 -4.82 8.50 9.98
C ARG A 8 -6.12 9.13 9.48
N ILE A 9 -6.65 8.53 8.44
CA ILE A 9 -7.97 8.87 7.91
C ILE A 9 -9.04 8.38 8.87
N LYS A 10 -9.95 9.27 9.25
CA LYS A 10 -11.08 8.93 10.12
C LYS A 10 -12.13 8.15 9.34
N THR A 11 -12.73 7.16 9.99
CA THR A 11 -13.79 6.35 9.41
C THR A 11 -14.96 7.20 8.95
N GLY A 12 -15.41 6.96 7.72
CA GLY A 12 -16.51 7.69 7.08
C GLY A 12 -16.17 9.13 6.70
N SER A 13 -14.92 9.57 6.83
CA SER A 13 -14.52 10.89 6.34
C SER A 13 -14.42 10.92 4.82
N LYS A 14 -14.84 12.05 4.23
CA LYS A 14 -14.57 12.33 2.83
C LYS A 14 -13.08 12.65 2.68
N VAL A 15 -12.40 11.88 1.85
CA VAL A 15 -10.98 12.09 1.55
C VAL A 15 -10.85 13.02 0.36
N ASP A 16 -9.98 14.01 0.49
CA ASP A 16 -9.63 14.96 -0.55
C ASP A 16 -8.10 14.97 -0.65
N LEU A 17 -7.57 14.19 -1.60
CA LEU A 17 -6.13 14.01 -1.75
C LEU A 17 -5.43 15.31 -2.15
N GLY A 18 -6.12 16.24 -2.83
CA GLY A 18 -5.57 17.55 -3.16
C GLY A 18 -5.27 18.44 -1.96
N LYS A 19 -5.79 18.09 -0.76
CA LYS A 19 -5.47 18.78 0.50
C LYS A 19 -4.35 18.11 1.28
N VAL A 20 -3.88 16.95 0.85
CA VAL A 20 -2.77 16.25 1.48
C VAL A 20 -1.49 16.75 0.82
N ASN A 21 -0.60 17.37 1.59
CA ASN A 21 0.68 17.81 1.07
C ASN A 21 1.58 16.60 0.76
N ALA A 22 1.77 16.29 -0.53
CA ALA A 22 2.65 15.22 -0.99
C ALA A 22 4.14 15.47 -0.67
N GLY A 23 4.56 16.73 -0.59
CA GLY A 23 5.92 17.14 -0.24
C GLY A 23 6.14 17.33 1.26
N PHE A 24 5.31 16.75 2.12
CA PHE A 24 5.47 16.87 3.56
C PHE A 24 6.69 16.08 4.04
N HIS A 25 7.64 16.77 4.69
CA HIS A 25 8.87 16.20 5.24
C HIS A 25 8.97 16.35 6.78
N GLY A 26 7.89 16.78 7.45
CA GLY A 26 7.89 16.96 8.90
C GLY A 26 8.81 18.10 9.36
N GLU A 27 9.62 17.82 10.38
CA GLU A 27 10.60 18.75 10.93
C GLU A 27 12.01 18.54 10.32
N TYR A 28 12.14 17.64 9.36
CA TYR A 28 13.43 17.25 8.78
C TYR A 28 13.73 18.07 7.53
N GLU A 29 14.96 18.55 7.41
CA GLU A 29 15.43 19.30 6.24
C GLU A 29 15.83 18.35 5.10
N ASP A 30 16.38 17.18 5.44
CA ASP A 30 16.83 16.15 4.52
C ASP A 30 16.81 14.75 5.16
N GLU A 31 17.25 13.76 4.39
CA GLU A 31 17.32 12.36 4.81
C GLU A 31 18.30 12.12 5.96
N GLU A 32 19.46 12.80 5.97
CA GLU A 32 20.46 12.62 7.03
C GLU A 32 19.97 13.19 8.36
N ALA A 33 19.19 14.29 8.34
CA ALA A 33 18.53 14.83 9.52
C ALA A 33 17.48 13.87 10.10
N ALA A 34 16.82 13.05 9.26
CA ALA A 34 15.81 12.08 9.69
C ALA A 34 16.41 10.73 10.14
N LYS A 35 17.64 10.42 9.70
CA LYS A 35 18.30 9.12 9.87
C LYS A 35 18.33 8.61 11.30
N GLY A 36 18.65 9.48 12.26
CA GLY A 36 18.69 9.08 13.67
C GLY A 36 17.33 8.61 14.22
N GLU A 37 16.23 9.24 13.82
CA GLU A 37 14.88 8.81 14.23
C GLU A 37 14.48 7.53 13.48
N LEU A 38 14.85 7.43 12.21
CA LEU A 38 14.60 6.26 11.37
C LEU A 38 15.28 5.00 11.93
N ASP A 39 16.57 5.08 12.27
CA ASP A 39 17.33 3.99 12.87
C ASP A 39 16.72 3.53 14.21
N MET A 40 16.28 4.49 15.03
CA MET A 40 15.58 4.19 16.29
C MET A 40 14.28 3.40 16.04
N TYR A 41 13.46 3.81 15.06
CA TYR A 41 12.23 3.09 14.74
C TYR A 41 12.50 1.72 14.09
N THR A 42 13.51 1.61 13.24
CA THR A 42 13.95 0.35 12.64
C THR A 42 14.36 -0.67 13.71
N GLN A 43 15.17 -0.25 14.68
CA GLN A 43 15.55 -1.10 15.81
C GLN A 43 14.33 -1.52 16.63
N ARG A 44 13.43 -0.59 16.93
CA ARG A 44 12.20 -0.90 17.67
C ARG A 44 11.26 -1.85 16.91
N LEU A 45 11.16 -1.71 15.59
CA LEU A 45 10.38 -2.61 14.74
C LEU A 45 10.94 -4.03 14.78
N SER A 46 12.26 -4.17 14.76
CA SER A 46 12.96 -5.46 14.90
C SER A 46 12.60 -6.16 16.21
N GLU A 47 12.75 -5.47 17.34
CA GLU A 47 12.43 -6.01 18.67
C GLU A 47 10.95 -6.42 18.79
N LEU A 48 10.03 -5.58 18.29
CA LEU A 48 8.60 -5.87 18.33
C LEU A 48 8.23 -7.05 17.43
N GLN A 49 8.88 -7.20 16.28
CA GLN A 49 8.65 -8.32 15.39
C GLN A 49 9.11 -9.64 16.03
N ASP A 50 10.26 -9.65 16.70
CA ASP A 50 10.75 -10.84 17.43
C ASP A 50 9.79 -11.24 18.55
N MET A 51 9.30 -10.26 19.33
CA MET A 51 8.29 -10.49 20.37
C MET A 51 6.99 -11.05 19.79
N MET A 52 6.47 -10.46 18.71
CA MET A 52 5.24 -10.92 18.05
C MET A 52 5.40 -12.34 17.51
N TYR A 53 6.55 -12.64 16.91
CA TYR A 53 6.87 -13.96 16.38
C TYR A 53 6.92 -15.02 17.49
N ALA A 54 7.60 -14.71 18.61
CA ALA A 54 7.68 -15.60 19.77
C ALA A 54 6.32 -15.79 20.46
N GLU A 55 5.50 -14.74 20.56
CA GLU A 55 4.18 -14.82 21.18
C GLU A 55 3.22 -15.69 20.35
N ASN A 56 3.29 -15.59 19.01
CA ASN A 56 2.48 -16.39 18.08
C ASN A 56 0.95 -16.31 18.33
N ARG A 57 0.47 -15.13 18.73
CA ARG A 57 -0.98 -14.87 18.98
C ARG A 57 -1.58 -13.88 18.01
N HIS A 58 -0.81 -12.87 17.63
CA HIS A 58 -1.19 -11.80 16.71
C HIS A 58 -0.50 -11.98 15.36
N SER A 59 -1.04 -11.35 14.33
CA SER A 59 -0.38 -11.21 13.03
C SER A 59 -0.52 -9.77 12.54
N LEU A 60 0.34 -9.38 11.60
CA LEU A 60 0.35 -8.03 11.04
C LEU A 60 0.26 -8.09 9.51
N LEU A 61 -0.75 -7.44 8.96
CA LEU A 61 -0.89 -7.20 7.54
C LEU A 61 -0.54 -5.74 7.24
N ILE A 62 0.48 -5.51 6.43
CA ILE A 62 0.87 -4.19 5.93
C ILE A 62 0.44 -4.11 4.46
N VAL A 63 -0.44 -3.18 4.12
CA VAL A 63 -0.87 -2.96 2.73
C VAL A 63 -0.22 -1.69 2.20
N LEU A 64 0.53 -1.80 1.10
CA LEU A 64 1.15 -0.68 0.42
C LEU A 64 0.47 -0.45 -0.93
N GLN A 65 -0.11 0.72 -1.06
CA GLN A 65 -0.79 1.19 -2.26
C GLN A 65 -0.21 2.53 -2.69
N ALA A 66 -0.03 2.72 -4.00
CA ALA A 66 0.53 3.96 -4.55
C ALA A 66 0.36 3.96 -6.06
N MET A 67 0.36 5.16 -6.65
CA MET A 67 0.60 5.33 -8.09
C MET A 67 1.94 4.69 -8.51
N ASP A 68 2.08 4.40 -9.80
CA ASP A 68 3.38 4.02 -10.34
C ASP A 68 4.37 5.18 -10.20
N GLY A 69 5.61 4.86 -9.82
CA GLY A 69 6.56 5.87 -9.32
C GLY A 69 6.43 6.20 -7.83
N GLY A 70 5.37 5.78 -7.14
CA GLY A 70 5.06 6.16 -5.75
C GLY A 70 5.99 5.61 -4.64
N GLY A 71 7.05 4.86 -4.97
CA GLY A 71 8.08 4.47 -4.00
C GLY A 71 7.80 3.21 -3.18
N LYS A 72 6.79 2.39 -3.53
CA LYS A 72 6.43 1.15 -2.82
C LYS A 72 7.64 0.23 -2.59
N ASP A 73 8.39 -0.06 -3.65
CA ASP A 73 9.51 -1.01 -3.59
C ASP A 73 10.64 -0.53 -2.66
N GLY A 74 10.94 0.77 -2.65
CA GLY A 74 11.97 1.35 -1.79
C GLY A 74 11.58 1.28 -0.31
N ILE A 75 10.32 1.60 0.01
CA ILE A 75 9.80 1.48 1.37
C ILE A 75 9.81 0.02 1.83
N ILE A 76 9.43 -0.92 0.97
CA ILE A 76 9.50 -2.35 1.31
C ILE A 76 10.93 -2.74 1.61
N GLN A 77 11.89 -2.40 0.74
CA GLN A 77 13.28 -2.74 0.94
C GLN A 77 13.78 -2.26 2.31
N HIS A 78 13.54 -0.99 2.64
CA HIS A 78 13.98 -0.41 3.89
C HIS A 78 13.28 -1.00 5.12
N VAL A 79 11.94 -1.16 5.08
CA VAL A 79 11.20 -1.76 6.21
C VAL A 79 11.60 -3.23 6.42
N MET A 80 11.93 -3.96 5.36
CA MET A 80 12.40 -5.33 5.46
C MET A 80 13.78 -5.46 6.11
N GLU A 81 14.60 -4.41 6.12
CA GLU A 81 15.87 -4.38 6.87
C GLU A 81 15.63 -4.49 8.39
N ALA A 82 14.46 -4.06 8.87
CA ALA A 82 14.08 -4.17 10.28
C ALA A 82 13.66 -5.60 10.69
N PHE A 83 13.19 -6.42 9.75
CA PHE A 83 12.48 -7.66 10.09
C PHE A 83 13.32 -8.91 9.85
N ASN A 84 13.21 -9.87 10.76
CA ASN A 84 13.73 -11.21 10.55
C ASN A 84 12.94 -11.90 9.41
N PRO A 85 13.60 -12.39 8.34
CA PRO A 85 12.92 -12.97 7.18
C PRO A 85 12.14 -14.25 7.51
N GLN A 86 12.35 -14.89 8.67
CA GLN A 86 11.54 -16.04 9.10
C GLN A 86 10.11 -15.65 9.53
N GLY A 87 9.94 -14.40 9.99
CA GLY A 87 8.68 -13.87 10.49
C GLY A 87 7.98 -12.90 9.55
N CYS A 88 8.55 -12.62 8.37
CA CYS A 88 8.03 -11.63 7.44
C CYS A 88 8.07 -12.12 5.98
N ASN A 89 7.00 -11.85 5.24
CA ASN A 89 6.91 -12.14 3.81
C ASN A 89 6.37 -10.94 3.03
N VAL A 90 6.84 -10.78 1.79
CA VAL A 90 6.34 -9.76 0.85
C VAL A 90 5.59 -10.46 -0.28
N VAL A 91 4.38 -10.00 -0.57
CA VAL A 91 3.56 -10.51 -1.67
C VAL A 91 3.21 -9.37 -2.62
N GLY A 92 3.67 -9.49 -3.86
CA GLY A 92 3.34 -8.55 -4.94
C GLY A 92 2.17 -9.05 -5.78
N PHE A 93 1.14 -8.23 -5.96
CA PHE A 93 0.00 -8.57 -6.81
C PHE A 93 0.14 -7.95 -8.19
N LYS A 94 0.11 -8.79 -9.22
CA LYS A 94 0.09 -8.39 -10.63
C LYS A 94 -1.31 -8.57 -11.23
N VAL A 95 -1.42 -8.35 -12.54
CA VAL A 95 -2.62 -8.69 -13.32
C VAL A 95 -3.06 -10.12 -12.99
N PRO A 96 -4.34 -10.34 -12.65
CA PRO A 96 -4.83 -11.67 -12.30
C PRO A 96 -4.65 -12.71 -13.42
N THR A 97 -4.35 -13.95 -13.03
CA THR A 97 -4.31 -15.08 -13.97
C THR A 97 -5.71 -15.57 -14.31
N SER A 98 -5.85 -16.40 -15.36
CA SER A 98 -7.13 -17.02 -15.70
C SER A 98 -7.72 -17.88 -14.57
N GLU A 99 -6.87 -18.52 -13.76
CA GLU A 99 -7.31 -19.28 -12.58
C GLU A 99 -7.84 -18.34 -11.50
N GLU A 100 -7.11 -17.26 -11.21
CA GLU A 100 -7.54 -16.26 -10.21
C GLU A 100 -8.85 -15.60 -10.62
N LEU A 101 -9.05 -15.32 -11.91
CA LEU A 101 -10.29 -14.76 -12.47
C LEU A 101 -11.47 -15.75 -12.46
N ALA A 102 -11.21 -17.05 -12.34
CA ALA A 102 -12.25 -18.06 -12.19
C ALA A 102 -12.79 -18.14 -10.74
N HIS A 103 -12.14 -17.45 -9.80
CA HIS A 103 -12.57 -17.29 -8.41
C HIS A 103 -13.04 -15.85 -8.13
N ASP A 104 -13.56 -15.61 -6.93
CA ASP A 104 -13.78 -14.23 -6.47
C ASP A 104 -12.45 -13.50 -6.27
N PHE A 105 -12.46 -12.17 -6.40
CA PHE A 105 -11.23 -11.38 -6.37
C PHE A 105 -10.46 -11.43 -5.04
N LEU A 106 -11.14 -11.78 -3.93
CA LEU A 106 -10.50 -11.91 -2.62
C LEU A 106 -9.85 -13.28 -2.43
N TRP A 107 -10.16 -14.29 -3.25
CA TRP A 107 -9.62 -15.64 -3.12
C TRP A 107 -8.09 -15.65 -3.09
N ARG A 108 -7.45 -15.04 -4.10
CA ARG A 108 -5.98 -14.99 -4.19
C ARG A 108 -5.36 -14.17 -3.05
N ILE A 109 -6.10 -13.18 -2.55
CA ILE A 109 -5.66 -12.25 -1.51
C ILE A 109 -5.69 -12.95 -0.14
N HIS A 110 -6.80 -13.62 0.16
CA HIS A 110 -7.02 -14.31 1.43
C HIS A 110 -6.00 -15.43 1.63
N LYS A 111 -5.67 -16.17 0.56
CA LYS A 111 -4.70 -17.26 0.56
C LYS A 111 -3.33 -16.88 1.14
N VAL A 112 -2.94 -15.62 1.02
CA VAL A 112 -1.62 -15.11 1.39
C VAL A 112 -1.66 -14.14 2.58
N THR A 113 -2.77 -14.12 3.33
CA THR A 113 -2.85 -13.36 4.58
C THR A 113 -1.90 -13.91 5.65
N PRO A 114 -1.41 -13.09 6.59
CA PRO A 114 -0.39 -13.51 7.54
C PRO A 114 -0.97 -14.53 8.53
N ARG A 115 -0.22 -15.63 8.73
CA ARG A 115 -0.44 -16.52 9.87
C ARG A 115 -0.03 -15.83 11.19
N LYS A 116 -0.49 -16.36 12.33
CA LYS A 116 -0.07 -15.88 13.66
C LYS A 116 1.46 -15.85 13.80
N GLY A 117 1.96 -14.86 14.53
CA GLY A 117 3.37 -14.56 14.70
C GLY A 117 4.04 -13.93 13.47
N ASN A 118 3.36 -13.76 12.34
CA ASN A 118 3.99 -13.32 11.10
C ASN A 118 3.46 -11.97 10.62
N ILE A 119 4.34 -11.28 9.89
CA ILE A 119 4.05 -10.07 9.12
C ILE A 119 3.88 -10.48 7.65
N THR A 120 2.90 -9.91 6.96
CA THR A 120 2.86 -9.95 5.50
C THR A 120 2.70 -8.56 4.94
N VAL A 121 3.58 -8.19 4.01
CA VAL A 121 3.56 -6.93 3.29
C VAL A 121 2.98 -7.15 1.90
N PHE A 122 1.85 -6.52 1.62
CA PHE A 122 1.20 -6.52 0.31
C PHE A 122 1.72 -5.34 -0.51
N ASN A 123 2.45 -5.63 -1.60
CA ASN A 123 2.82 -4.65 -2.63
C ASN A 123 1.74 -4.67 -3.72
N ARG A 124 0.89 -3.63 -3.75
CA ARG A 124 -0.49 -3.70 -4.27
C ARG A 124 -1.32 -4.70 -3.45
N SER A 125 -2.63 -4.80 -3.69
CA SER A 125 -3.54 -5.60 -2.83
C SER A 125 -4.93 -5.79 -3.45
N HIS A 126 -5.90 -6.28 -2.68
CA HIS A 126 -7.33 -6.30 -3.03
C HIS A 126 -7.90 -4.94 -3.41
N TYR A 127 -7.21 -3.83 -3.12
CA TYR A 127 -7.64 -2.52 -3.57
C TYR A 127 -7.51 -2.33 -5.10
N GLU A 128 -6.67 -3.09 -5.81
CA GLU A 128 -6.61 -3.02 -7.29
C GLU A 128 -8.00 -3.26 -7.92
N ASP A 129 -8.81 -4.10 -7.28
CA ASP A 129 -10.16 -4.45 -7.70
C ASP A 129 -11.21 -3.34 -7.56
N VAL A 130 -10.83 -2.21 -6.97
CA VAL A 130 -11.62 -0.96 -6.92
C VAL A 130 -10.82 0.26 -7.42
N LEU A 131 -9.61 0.04 -7.94
CA LEU A 131 -8.72 1.05 -8.53
C LEU A 131 -8.64 0.85 -10.04
N VAL A 132 -7.68 0.06 -10.55
CA VAL A 132 -7.50 -0.19 -11.99
C VAL A 132 -8.77 -0.76 -12.63
N VAL A 133 -9.50 -1.65 -11.93
CA VAL A 133 -10.78 -2.20 -12.38
C VAL A 133 -11.83 -1.10 -12.60
N ARG A 134 -11.83 -0.07 -11.75
CA ARG A 134 -12.74 1.07 -11.86
C ARG A 134 -12.30 2.01 -12.97
N VAL A 135 -11.03 2.40 -12.99
CA VAL A 135 -10.48 3.38 -13.95
C VAL A 135 -10.64 2.89 -15.38
N HIS A 136 -10.31 1.62 -15.63
CA HIS A 136 -10.44 1.01 -16.96
C HIS A 136 -11.80 0.34 -17.22
N SER A 137 -12.76 0.49 -16.30
CA SER A 137 -14.11 -0.08 -16.42
C SER A 137 -14.13 -1.59 -16.76
N LEU A 138 -13.21 -2.36 -16.18
CA LEU A 138 -13.05 -3.80 -16.46
C LEU A 138 -14.28 -4.62 -16.06
N VAL A 139 -15.09 -4.08 -15.13
CA VAL A 139 -16.43 -4.56 -14.81
C VAL A 139 -17.37 -3.36 -14.64
N PRO A 140 -18.70 -3.54 -14.76
CA PRO A 140 -19.66 -2.47 -14.52
C PRO A 140 -19.54 -1.87 -13.13
N LYS A 141 -19.92 -0.59 -12.99
CA LYS A 141 -19.90 0.13 -11.71
C LYS A 141 -20.68 -0.56 -10.60
N GLU A 142 -21.78 -1.20 -10.97
CA GLU A 142 -22.68 -1.94 -10.08
C GLU A 142 -21.99 -3.18 -9.49
N VAL A 143 -20.91 -3.66 -10.12
CA VAL A 143 -20.07 -4.76 -9.63
C VAL A 143 -18.97 -4.20 -8.72
N TRP A 144 -18.06 -3.36 -9.23
CA TRP A 144 -16.91 -2.94 -8.42
C TRP A 144 -17.29 -2.05 -7.24
N SER A 145 -18.39 -1.29 -7.31
CA SER A 145 -18.81 -0.43 -6.18
C SER A 145 -19.28 -1.23 -4.96
N LYS A 146 -19.74 -2.47 -5.14
CA LYS A 146 -20.10 -3.38 -4.03
C LYS A 146 -18.85 -3.92 -3.32
N ARG A 147 -17.73 -4.01 -4.03
CA ARG A 147 -16.46 -4.54 -3.49
C ARG A 147 -15.94 -3.73 -2.30
N TYR A 148 -16.29 -2.45 -2.15
CA TYR A 148 -15.94 -1.70 -0.92
C TYR A 148 -16.49 -2.38 0.35
N ASN A 149 -17.73 -2.87 0.31
CA ASN A 149 -18.32 -3.59 1.44
C ASN A 149 -17.68 -4.98 1.63
N GLU A 150 -17.37 -5.66 0.53
CA GLU A 150 -16.71 -6.97 0.57
C GLU A 150 -15.30 -6.87 1.17
N ILE A 151 -14.53 -5.85 0.77
CA ILE A 151 -13.22 -5.50 1.36
C ILE A 151 -13.36 -5.21 2.86
N ASN A 152 -14.35 -4.40 3.24
CA ASN A 152 -14.56 -4.06 4.65
C ASN A 152 -14.92 -5.30 5.49
N ASN A 153 -15.74 -6.20 4.95
CA ASN A 153 -16.10 -7.44 5.62
C ASN A 153 -14.90 -8.38 5.75
N PHE A 154 -14.09 -8.49 4.69
CA PHE A 154 -12.85 -9.26 4.68
C PHE A 154 -11.86 -8.78 5.74
N GLU A 155 -11.53 -7.49 5.74
CA GLU A 155 -10.59 -6.91 6.71
C GLU A 155 -11.12 -6.97 8.16
N ARG A 156 -12.44 -6.86 8.35
CA ARG A 156 -13.05 -7.07 9.66
C ARG A 156 -12.94 -8.52 10.12
N GLY A 157 -13.10 -9.48 9.20
CA GLY A 157 -12.85 -10.90 9.45
C GLY A 157 -11.42 -11.14 9.92
N LEU A 158 -10.43 -10.57 9.22
CA LEU A 158 -9.02 -10.63 9.62
C LEU A 158 -8.80 -10.02 11.01
N THR A 159 -9.33 -8.82 11.26
CA THR A 159 -9.25 -8.14 12.56
C THR A 159 -9.80 -9.00 13.69
N ASN A 160 -11.00 -9.56 13.50
CA ASN A 160 -11.65 -10.44 14.49
C ASN A 160 -10.85 -11.73 14.74
N SER A 161 -10.03 -12.16 13.79
CA SER A 161 -9.16 -13.34 13.91
C SER A 161 -7.79 -13.06 14.55
N GLY A 162 -7.50 -11.80 14.91
CA GLY A 162 -6.25 -11.39 15.55
C GLY A 162 -5.20 -10.78 14.62
N THR A 163 -5.56 -10.47 13.37
CA THR A 163 -4.70 -9.78 12.42
C THR A 163 -4.86 -8.27 12.55
N THR A 164 -3.80 -7.57 12.95
CA THR A 164 -3.74 -6.11 12.85
C THR A 164 -3.46 -5.73 11.39
N THR A 165 -4.30 -4.87 10.80
CA THR A 165 -4.11 -4.40 9.42
C THR A 165 -3.75 -2.92 9.41
N VAL A 166 -2.64 -2.56 8.77
CA VAL A 166 -2.21 -1.17 8.56
C VAL A 166 -2.07 -0.93 7.06
N LYS A 167 -2.68 0.14 6.58
CA LYS A 167 -2.79 0.45 5.15
C LYS A 167 -2.15 1.79 4.87
N PHE A 168 -1.20 1.81 3.95
CA PHE A 168 -0.49 3.02 3.55
C PHE A 168 -0.79 3.32 2.09
N PHE A 169 -1.26 4.54 1.84
CA PHE A 169 -1.27 5.13 0.52
C PHE A 169 -0.07 6.07 0.41
N LEU A 170 0.90 5.72 -0.43
CA LEU A 170 2.08 6.55 -0.66
C LEU A 170 1.69 7.65 -1.65
N HIS A 171 1.35 8.81 -1.11
CA HIS A 171 0.87 9.93 -1.89
C HIS A 171 2.05 10.72 -2.47
N ILE A 172 2.11 10.77 -3.79
CA ILE A 172 2.96 11.68 -4.55
C ILE A 172 2.07 12.57 -5.40
N ASP A 173 2.58 13.74 -5.77
CA ASP A 173 1.90 14.57 -6.75
C ASP A 173 2.26 14.19 -8.19
N LYS A 174 1.54 14.78 -9.13
CA LYS A 174 1.69 14.50 -10.55
C LYS A 174 3.07 14.95 -11.05
N GLN A 175 3.67 15.98 -10.49
CA GLN A 175 4.96 16.50 -10.92
C GLN A 175 6.10 15.57 -10.48
N GLU A 176 6.12 15.17 -9.22
CA GLU A 176 7.05 14.21 -8.63
C GLU A 176 7.07 12.89 -9.42
N GLN A 177 5.91 12.39 -9.84
CA GLN A 177 5.85 11.18 -10.67
C GLN A 177 6.62 11.34 -11.99
N LEU A 178 6.50 12.50 -12.65
CA LEU A 178 7.17 12.75 -13.93
C LEU A 178 8.68 12.82 -13.76
N GLU A 179 9.13 13.47 -12.69
CA GLU A 179 10.55 13.58 -12.35
C GLU A 179 11.13 12.19 -12.11
N ARG A 180 10.47 11.35 -11.30
CA ARG A 180 10.87 9.95 -11.09
C ARG A 180 10.88 9.11 -12.37
N PHE A 181 10.00 9.38 -13.32
CA PHE A 181 10.03 8.71 -14.63
C PHE A 181 11.25 9.15 -15.45
N GLY A 182 11.57 10.46 -15.44
CA GLY A 182 12.78 11.00 -16.04
C GLY A 182 14.04 10.37 -15.44
N ASP A 183 14.13 10.30 -14.12
CA ASP A 183 15.27 9.70 -13.42
C ASP A 183 15.47 8.23 -13.79
N ARG A 184 14.38 7.45 -13.87
CA ARG A 184 14.44 6.03 -14.29
C ARG A 184 14.95 5.86 -15.71
N LEU A 185 14.63 6.77 -16.62
CA LEU A 185 15.15 6.76 -17.99
C LEU A 185 16.63 7.14 -18.03
N ASN A 186 17.05 8.09 -17.21
CA ASN A 186 18.42 8.59 -17.17
C ASN A 186 19.38 7.67 -16.41
N GLU A 187 18.86 6.78 -15.55
CA GLU A 187 19.64 5.80 -14.80
C GLU A 187 19.61 4.40 -15.45
N PRO A 188 20.71 3.93 -16.08
CA PRO A 188 20.72 2.64 -16.80
C PRO A 188 20.27 1.44 -15.95
N GLY A 189 20.58 1.43 -14.66
CA GLY A 189 20.18 0.36 -13.73
C GLY A 189 18.69 0.35 -13.36
N LYS A 190 17.93 1.39 -13.72
CA LYS A 190 16.50 1.55 -13.41
C LYS A 190 15.60 1.58 -14.65
N GLN A 191 16.15 1.63 -15.86
CA GLN A 191 15.38 1.67 -17.11
C GLN A 191 14.40 0.50 -17.28
N TRP A 192 14.73 -0.68 -16.74
CA TRP A 192 13.82 -1.84 -16.75
C TRP A 192 12.55 -1.65 -15.88
N LYS A 193 12.50 -0.60 -15.05
CA LYS A 193 11.37 -0.25 -14.17
C LYS A 193 10.41 0.77 -14.80
N ILE A 194 10.60 1.13 -16.08
CA ILE A 194 9.69 2.03 -16.81
C ILE A 194 9.31 1.42 -18.15
N SER A 195 8.07 1.67 -18.55
CA SER A 195 7.44 1.18 -19.78
C SER A 195 6.59 2.28 -20.41
N GLU A 196 6.25 2.14 -21.68
CA GLU A 196 5.34 3.08 -22.36
C GLU A 196 3.96 3.12 -21.67
N ALA A 197 3.53 2.00 -21.08
CA ALA A 197 2.27 1.91 -20.35
C ALA A 197 2.23 2.86 -19.14
N ASP A 198 3.37 3.15 -18.50
CA ASP A 198 3.43 4.10 -17.37
C ASP A 198 2.99 5.51 -17.79
N TYR A 199 3.27 5.91 -19.04
CA TYR A 199 2.85 7.20 -19.59
C TYR A 199 1.37 7.23 -19.94
N THR A 200 0.82 6.13 -20.48
CA THR A 200 -0.61 6.05 -20.76
C THR A 200 -1.45 6.03 -19.48
N GLU A 201 -0.99 5.33 -18.44
CA GLU A 201 -1.67 5.32 -17.14
C GLU A 201 -1.65 6.71 -16.47
N ARG A 202 -0.63 7.52 -16.74
CA ARG A 202 -0.52 8.89 -16.23
C ARG A 202 -1.59 9.84 -16.81
N GLU A 203 -2.09 9.58 -18.01
CA GLU A 203 -3.21 10.36 -18.58
C GLU A 203 -4.48 10.21 -17.71
N LEU A 204 -4.63 9.06 -17.06
CA LEU A 204 -5.75 8.72 -16.17
C LEU A 204 -5.50 9.14 -14.71
N TRP A 205 -4.54 10.03 -14.46
CA TRP A 205 -4.15 10.45 -13.10
C TRP A 205 -5.34 10.88 -12.25
N ASP A 206 -6.20 11.75 -12.77
CA ASP A 206 -7.33 12.30 -12.00
C ASP A 206 -8.37 11.22 -11.66
N ASP A 207 -8.60 10.27 -12.58
CA ASP A 207 -9.46 9.11 -12.34
C ASP A 207 -8.90 8.21 -11.23
N TYR A 208 -7.59 7.98 -11.23
CA TYR A 208 -6.91 7.25 -10.16
C TYR A 208 -6.96 7.98 -8.82
N GLN A 209 -6.73 9.29 -8.78
CA GLN A 209 -6.83 10.08 -7.55
C GLN A 209 -8.24 9.99 -6.97
N GLN A 210 -9.27 10.08 -7.80
CA GLN A 210 -10.66 9.92 -7.37
C GLN A 210 -10.94 8.48 -6.89
N ALA A 211 -10.42 7.47 -7.58
CA ALA A 211 -10.55 6.07 -7.18
C ALA A 211 -9.89 5.80 -5.81
N TYR A 212 -8.68 6.32 -5.59
CA TYR A 212 -7.98 6.24 -4.31
C TYR A 212 -8.72 6.97 -3.21
N ALA A 213 -9.15 8.22 -3.43
CA ALA A 213 -9.90 8.98 -2.43
C ALA A 213 -11.17 8.23 -1.98
N ASP A 214 -11.91 7.65 -2.93
CA ASP A 214 -13.10 6.86 -2.61
C ASP A 214 -12.77 5.56 -1.87
N ALA A 215 -11.73 4.83 -2.30
CA ALA A 215 -11.31 3.60 -1.65
C ALA A 215 -10.86 3.85 -0.20
N ILE A 216 -10.04 4.88 0.02
CA ILE A 216 -9.57 5.27 1.35
C ILE A 216 -10.76 5.71 2.21
N GLY A 217 -11.63 6.59 1.69
CA GLY A 217 -12.79 7.09 2.44
C GLY A 217 -13.80 6.01 2.82
N LYS A 218 -14.03 5.03 1.93
CA LYS A 218 -15.01 3.95 2.14
C LYS A 218 -14.47 2.77 2.94
N CYS A 219 -13.14 2.61 3.00
CA CYS A 219 -12.51 1.44 3.63
C CYS A 219 -11.56 1.78 4.78
N SER A 220 -11.57 3.00 5.32
CA SER A 220 -10.81 3.32 6.53
C SER A 220 -11.66 3.02 7.78
N PHE A 221 -11.55 1.84 8.37
CA PHE A 221 -12.18 1.52 9.66
C PHE A 221 -11.19 0.89 10.63
#